data_AF-X6GWK5-F1
#
_entry.id   AF-X6GWK5-F1
#
_cell.length_a   1.000
_cell.length_b   1.000
_cell.length_c   1.000
_cell.angle_alpha   90.00
_cell.angle_beta   90.00
_cell.angle_gamma   90.00
#
_symmetry.space_group_name_H-M   'P 1'
#
loop_
_entity.id
_entity.type
_entity.pdbx_description
1 polymer ?
#
loop_
_entity_poly.entity_id
_entity_poly.type
_entity_poly.pdbx_seq_one_letter_code
_entity_poly.pdbx_strand_id
1 'polypeptide(L)' 'MVAAVAAKIGMKCLLVQESWVPHEDAVYDRVGNILLSRIMGAEVRLIDEGFDIGIRRSWEKALYELKARGGRP' A
#
# COMPACT_ATOMS: atom_id res chain seq x y z
N MET A 1 -0.03 12.13 -2.10
CA MET A 1 -0.49 10.72 -1.97
C MET A 1 -0.45 10.04 -3.32
N VAL A 2 0.12 8.83 -3.42
CA VAL A 2 0.20 8.07 -4.68
C VAL A 2 -1.17 7.65 -5.21
N ALA A 3 -2.07 7.17 -4.32
CA ALA A 3 -3.43 6.76 -4.70
C ALA A 3 -4.23 7.88 -5.40
N ALA A 4 -4.09 9.13 -4.94
CA ALA A 4 -4.75 10.28 -5.57
C ALA A 4 -4.28 10.51 -7.01
N VAL A 5 -2.97 10.43 -7.23
CA VAL A 5 -2.38 10.61 -8.55
C VAL A 5 -2.80 9.47 -9.47
N ALA A 6 -2.73 8.22 -9.01
CA ALA A 6 -3.15 7.06 -9.78
C ALA A 6 -4.62 7.16 -10.20
N ALA A 7 -5.51 7.52 -9.27
CA ALA A 7 -6.92 7.78 -9.56
C ALA A 7 -7.10 8.90 -10.60
N LYS A 8 -6.36 10.00 -10.47
CA LYS A 8 -6.44 11.15 -11.39
C LYS A 8 -6.01 10.79 -12.82
N ILE A 9 -5.00 9.94 -12.98
CA ILE A 9 -4.44 9.56 -14.28
C ILE A 9 -5.00 8.24 -14.84
N GLY A 10 -5.98 7.64 -14.17
CA GLY A 10 -6.63 6.41 -14.61
C GLY A 10 -5.77 5.14 -14.48
N MET A 11 -4.75 5.15 -13.62
CA MET A 11 -3.93 3.99 -13.32
C MET A 11 -4.50 3.19 -12.15
N LYS A 12 -4.32 1.86 -12.19
CA LYS A 12 -4.52 1.01 -11.01
C LYS A 12 -3.45 1.33 -9.97
N CYS A 13 -3.81 1.26 -8.69
CA CYS A 13 -2.89 1.54 -7.58
C CYS A 13 -2.91 0.38 -6.58
N LEU A 14 -1.73 -0.13 -6.26
CA LEU A 14 -1.51 -1.07 -5.16
C LEU A 14 -0.53 -0.43 -4.19
N LEU A 15 -0.89 -0.38 -2.91
CA LEU A 15 -0.06 0.15 -1.83
C LEU A 15 0.28 -0.98 -0.85
N VAL A 16 1.57 -1.16 -0.59
CA VAL A 16 2.07 -1.97 0.53
C VAL A 16 2.25 -1.05 1.73
N GLN A 17 1.58 -1.35 2.83
CA GLN A 17 1.60 -0.59 4.08
C GLN A 17 2.14 -1.49 5.19
N GLU A 18 3.31 -1.17 5.71
CA GLU A 18 4.00 -1.93 6.75
C GLU A 18 3.85 -1.27 8.13
N SER A 19 3.86 -2.07 9.19
CA SER A 19 3.84 -1.64 10.60
C SER A 19 5.17 -1.00 11.04
N TRP A 20 5.55 0.13 10.44
CA TRP A 20 6.80 0.82 10.74
C TRP A 20 6.86 1.45 12.13
N VAL A 21 5.71 1.78 12.71
CA VAL A 21 5.62 2.42 14.02
C VAL A 21 4.77 1.54 14.93
N PRO A 22 5.29 1.08 16.08
CA PRO A 22 4.47 0.43 17.10
C PRO A 22 3.36 1.36 17.57
N HIS A 23 2.12 0.89 17.57
CA HIS A 23 0.98 1.64 18.08
C HIS A 23 0.00 0.69 18.78
N GLU A 24 -0.75 1.21 19.75
CA GLU A 24 -1.79 0.45 20.49
C GLU A 24 -3.21 0.97 20.18
N ASP A 25 -3.35 1.77 19.13
CA ASP A 25 -4.63 2.34 18.71
C ASP A 25 -5.48 1.33 17.92
N ALA A 26 -6.73 1.14 18.36
CA ALA A 26 -7.67 0.20 17.75
C ALA A 26 -8.07 0.56 16.30
N VAL A 27 -7.84 1.80 15.85
CA VAL A 27 -8.34 2.32 14.55
C VAL A 27 -7.25 2.85 13.63
N TYR A 28 -5.97 2.75 14.00
CA TYR A 28 -4.86 3.36 13.25
C TYR A 28 -4.81 2.91 11.78
N ASP A 29 -5.17 1.67 11.52
CA ASP A 29 -5.24 1.03 10.20
C ASP A 29 -6.57 1.31 9.43
N ARG A 30 -7.46 2.12 10.00
CA ARG A 30 -8.82 2.38 9.49
C ARG A 30 -9.16 3.84 9.27
N VAL A 31 -8.36 4.79 9.77
CA VAL A 31 -8.62 6.24 9.66
C VAL A 31 -7.48 7.00 9.00
N GLY A 32 -7.66 8.28 8.70
CA GLY A 32 -6.60 9.12 8.12
C GLY A 32 -6.15 8.69 6.72
N ASN A 33 -4.85 8.69 6.47
CA ASN A 33 -4.29 8.49 5.12
C ASN A 33 -4.62 7.11 4.51
N ILE A 34 -4.70 6.06 5.33
CA ILE A 34 -5.05 4.73 4.84
C ILE A 34 -6.52 4.65 4.41
N LEU A 35 -7.41 5.34 5.13
CA LEU A 35 -8.81 5.49 4.73
C LEU A 35 -8.93 6.23 3.39
N LEU A 36 -8.22 7.34 3.23
CA LEU A 36 -8.22 8.10 1.98
C LEU A 36 -7.73 7.25 0.80
N SER A 37 -6.69 6.42 1.00
CA SER A 37 -6.20 5.51 -0.04
C SER A 37 -7.27 4.50 -0.48
N ARG A 38 -8.03 3.95 0.47
CA ARG A 38 -9.16 3.04 0.19
C ARG A 38 -10.29 3.76 -0.55
N ILE A 39 -10.67 4.96 -0.12
CA ILE A 39 -11.71 5.79 -0.78
C ILE A 39 -11.32 6.08 -2.24
N MET A 40 -10.03 6.32 -2.50
CA MET A 40 -9.51 6.55 -3.85
C MET A 40 -9.36 5.27 -4.70
N GLY A 41 -9.80 4.12 -4.20
CA GLY A 41 -9.84 2.86 -4.95
C GLY A 41 -8.51 2.13 -5.05
N ALA A 42 -7.52 2.45 -4.20
CA ALA A 42 -6.27 1.69 -4.16
C ALA A 42 -6.47 0.31 -3.50
N GLU A 43 -5.83 -0.73 -4.04
CA GLU A 43 -5.62 -2.00 -3.34
C GLU A 43 -4.61 -1.77 -2.22
N VAL A 44 -5.04 -1.83 -0.96
CA VAL A 44 -4.17 -1.61 0.21
C VAL A 44 -3.87 -2.94 0.88
N ARG A 45 -2.58 -3.27 1.02
CA ARG A 45 -2.11 -4.46 1.72
C ARG A 45 -1.40 -4.06 3.00
N LEU A 46 -1.95 -4.47 4.13
CA LEU A 46 -1.35 -4.33 5.44
C LEU A 46 -0.42 -5.50 5.69
N ILE A 47 0.83 -5.22 6.06
CA ILE A 47 1.86 -6.23 6.34
C ILE A 47 2.47 -5.92 7.71
N ASP A 48 2.50 -6.92 8.55
CA ASP A 48 3.10 -6.81 9.88
C ASP A 48 4.63 -7.00 9.80
N GLU A 49 5.31 -6.02 9.22
CA GLU A 49 6.77 -5.92 9.14
C GLU A 49 7.22 -4.56 9.68
N GLY A 50 8.33 -4.55 10.44
CA GLY A 50 8.86 -3.35 11.10
C GLY A 50 9.56 -2.37 10.14
N PHE A 51 9.98 -1.22 10.67
CA PHE A 51 10.61 -0.13 9.90
C PHE A 51 11.92 -0.50 9.20
N ASP A 52 12.08 -0.03 7.96
CA ASP A 52 13.33 -0.05 7.18
C ASP A 52 13.20 0.92 5.98
N ILE A 53 14.31 1.55 5.59
CA ILE A 53 14.38 2.52 4.48
C ILE A 53 14.87 1.90 3.16
N GLY A 54 15.31 0.65 3.19
CA GLY A 54 15.79 -0.11 2.03
C GLY A 54 14.67 -0.71 1.17
N ILE A 55 15.06 -1.52 0.19
CA ILE A 55 14.12 -2.30 -0.62
C ILE A 55 13.58 -3.46 0.22
N ARG A 56 12.26 -3.58 0.25
CA ARG A 56 11.55 -4.54 1.09
C ARG A 56 11.11 -5.77 0.28
N ARG A 57 11.18 -6.95 0.89
CA ARG A 57 10.72 -8.20 0.29
C ARG A 57 9.21 -8.19 0.01
N SER A 58 8.45 -7.53 0.88
CA SER A 58 7.02 -7.24 0.71
C SER A 58 6.71 -6.51 -0.61
N TRP A 59 7.55 -5.53 -0.97
CA TRP A 59 7.46 -4.74 -2.19
C TRP A 59 7.83 -5.59 -3.42
N GLU A 60 8.92 -6.36 -3.36
CA GLU A 60 9.31 -7.27 -4.45
C GLU A 60 8.22 -8.31 -4.73
N LYS A 61 7.63 -8.88 -3.67
CA LYS A 61 6.51 -9.82 -3.79
C LYS A 61 5.30 -9.17 -4.44
N ALA A 62 4.95 -7.95 -4.05
CA ALA A 62 3.84 -7.22 -4.67
C ALA A 62 4.07 -6.99 -6.17
N LEU A 63 5.30 -6.62 -6.57
CA LEU A 63 5.66 -6.48 -7.99
C LEU A 63 5.57 -7.80 -8.75
N TYR A 64 6.10 -8.88 -8.17
CA TYR A 64 6.04 -10.21 -8.79
C TYR A 64 4.58 -10.63 -9.03
N GLU A 65 3.72 -10.48 -8.03
CA GLU A 65 2.30 -10.83 -8.15
C GLU A 65 1.57 -9.95 -9.17
N LEU A 66 1.87 -8.65 -9.23
CA LEU A 66 1.30 -7.77 -10.24
C LEU A 66 1.70 -8.20 -11.65
N LYS A 67 2.99 -8.52 -11.87
CA LYS A 67 3.48 -9.05 -13.16
C LYS A 67 2.82 -10.39 -13.50
N ALA A 68 2.68 -11.29 -12.52
CA ALA A 68 2.02 -12.59 -12.72
C ALA A 68 0.54 -12.46 -13.11
N ARG A 69 -0.14 -11.40 -12.65
CA ARG A 69 -1.53 -11.05 -13.05
C ARG A 69 -1.61 -10.33 -14.40
N GLY A 70 -0.50 -10.24 -15.15
CA GLY A 70 -0.42 -9.52 -16.42
C GLY A 70 -0.33 -7.99 -16.28
N GLY A 71 -0.11 -7.49 -15.07
CA GLY A 71 0.11 -6.08 -14.80
C GLY A 71 1.48 -5.59 -15.26
N ARG A 72 1.57 -4.28 -15.51
CA ARG A 72 2.82 -3.57 -15.82
C ARG A 72 3.02 -2.48 -14.75
N PRO A 73 3.54 -2.85 -13.58
CA PRO A 73 3.87 -1.90 -12.52
C PRO A 73 5.05 -1.01 -12.92
#